data_AF-A0A235IL63-F1
#
_entry.id   AF-A0A235IL63-F1
#
_cell.length_a   1.000
_cell.length_b   1.000
_cell.length_c   1.000
_cell.angle_alpha   90.00
_cell.angle_beta   90.00
_cell.angle_gamma   90.00
#
_symmetry.space_group_name_H-M   'P 1'
#
loop_
_entity.id
_entity.type
_entity.pdbx_description
1 polymer ?
#
loop_
_entity_poly.entity_id
_entity_poly.type
_entity_poly.pdbx_seq_one_letter_code
_entity_poly.pdbx_strand_id
1 'polypeptide(L)'
;IGKRGWVVLTKDGRISNNLIERIAVARAQVKMFIFASQSVSGEEMASIFLKAIIPMQEFVRKHPAPFIAKIYRDSSITMWKDSEKLVEESQQFL
;
A
#
# COMPACT_ATOMS: atom_id res chain seq x y z
N ILE A 1 -4.07 -11.28 -7.85
CA ILE A 1 -4.55 -10.00 -7.26
C ILE A 1 -4.10 -8.82 -8.12
N GLY A 2 -2.80 -8.52 -8.24
CA GLY A 2 -2.32 -7.38 -9.05
C GLY A 2 -2.64 -7.43 -10.56
N LYS A 3 -2.58 -8.60 -11.22
CA LYS A 3 -3.01 -8.78 -12.63
C LYS A 3 -4.47 -8.43 -12.94
N ARG A 4 -5.32 -8.24 -11.91
CA ARG A 4 -6.73 -7.83 -12.05
C ARG A 4 -6.94 -6.34 -11.69
N GLY A 5 -5.88 -5.59 -11.44
CA GLY A 5 -5.95 -4.19 -10.98
C GLY A 5 -6.41 -4.02 -9.54
N TRP A 6 -6.39 -5.10 -8.73
CA TRP A 6 -6.90 -5.08 -7.37
C TRP A 6 -5.96 -4.37 -6.41
N VAL A 7 -6.56 -3.64 -5.48
CA VAL A 7 -5.89 -2.96 -4.37
C VAL A 7 -5.77 -3.93 -3.19
N VAL A 8 -4.61 -3.98 -2.56
CA VAL A 8 -4.37 -4.72 -1.32
C VAL A 8 -4.42 -3.75 -0.16
N LEU A 9 -5.22 -4.07 0.86
CA LEU A 9 -5.25 -3.35 2.13
C LEU A 9 -4.75 -4.28 3.24
N THR A 10 -3.75 -3.84 4.00
CA THR A 10 -3.17 -4.65 5.09
C THR A 10 -2.85 -3.80 6.31
N LYS A 11 -2.88 -4.41 7.49
CA LYS A 11 -2.40 -3.81 8.75
C LYS A 11 -0.95 -4.19 9.05
N ASP A 12 -0.40 -5.13 8.31
CA ASP A 12 0.95 -5.61 8.58
C ASP A 12 1.99 -4.59 8.08
N GLY A 13 2.45 -3.72 8.98
CA GLY A 13 3.50 -2.75 8.69
C GLY A 13 4.90 -3.37 8.49
N ARG A 14 5.08 -4.65 8.81
CA ARG A 14 6.34 -5.36 8.54
C ARG A 14 6.38 -5.92 7.13
N ILE A 15 5.21 -6.15 6.51
CA ILE A 15 5.11 -6.73 5.18
C ILE A 15 5.79 -5.87 4.09
N SER A 16 5.90 -4.57 4.35
CA SER A 16 6.60 -3.65 3.46
C SER A 16 8.12 -3.68 3.65
N ASN A 17 8.59 -4.03 4.84
CA ASN A 17 10.01 -3.93 5.19
C ASN A 17 10.81 -5.17 4.75
N ASN A 18 10.15 -6.29 4.48
CA ASN A 18 10.78 -7.48 3.90
C ASN A 18 11.05 -7.27 2.40
N LEU A 19 12.29 -7.47 1.98
CA LEU A 19 12.72 -7.32 0.58
C LEU A 19 11.94 -8.27 -0.36
N ILE A 20 11.72 -9.53 0.06
CA ILE A 20 11.03 -10.52 -0.78
C ILE A 20 9.58 -10.10 -1.07
N GLU A 21 8.90 -9.55 -0.07
CA GLU A 21 7.52 -9.08 -0.22
C GLU A 21 7.44 -7.84 -1.11
N ARG A 22 8.40 -6.91 -1.02
CA ARG A 22 8.50 -5.77 -1.95
C ARG A 22 8.74 -6.22 -3.38
N ILE A 23 9.62 -7.20 -3.60
CA ILE A 23 9.84 -7.80 -4.92
C ILE A 23 8.55 -8.44 -5.45
N ALA A 24 7.80 -9.13 -4.59
CA ALA A 24 6.50 -9.70 -4.97
C ALA A 24 5.49 -8.61 -5.35
N VAL A 25 5.41 -7.51 -4.60
CA VAL A 25 4.56 -6.34 -4.92
C VAL A 25 4.95 -5.75 -6.28
N ALA A 26 6.25 -5.56 -6.52
CA ALA A 26 6.77 -5.02 -7.77
C ALA A 26 6.42 -5.91 -8.98
N ARG A 27 6.79 -7.20 -8.91
CA ARG A 27 6.56 -8.17 -9.99
C ARG A 27 5.09 -8.43 -10.27
N ALA A 28 4.26 -8.39 -9.23
CA ALA A 28 2.81 -8.61 -9.38
C ALA A 28 2.04 -7.33 -9.77
N GLN A 29 2.69 -6.17 -9.87
CA GLN A 29 2.06 -4.88 -10.18
C GLN A 29 0.94 -4.53 -9.19
N VAL A 30 1.23 -4.69 -7.89
CA VAL A 30 0.22 -4.50 -6.83
C VAL A 30 0.16 -3.03 -6.39
N LYS A 31 -1.06 -2.54 -6.16
CA LYS A 31 -1.35 -1.28 -5.48
C LYS A 31 -1.63 -1.60 -4.00
N MET A 32 -0.67 -1.34 -3.12
CA MET A 32 -0.76 -1.74 -1.72
C MET A 32 -0.97 -0.52 -0.81
N PHE A 33 -1.95 -0.59 0.09
CA PHE A 33 -2.12 0.31 1.20
C PHE A 33 -1.90 -0.41 2.52
N ILE A 34 -1.14 0.23 3.41
CA ILE A 34 -0.77 -0.30 4.71
C ILE A 34 -1.30 0.62 5.80
N PHE A 35 -2.09 0.10 6.72
CA PHE A 35 -2.49 0.86 7.89
C PHE A 35 -1.31 0.95 8.86
N ALA A 36 -0.78 2.16 9.03
CA ALA A 36 0.48 2.40 9.75
C ALA A 36 0.34 2.34 11.27
N SER A 37 -0.89 2.39 11.79
CA SER A 37 -1.15 2.52 13.22
C SER A 37 -1.38 1.18 13.90
N GLN A 38 -0.64 0.97 14.99
CA GLN A 38 -0.82 -0.15 15.90
C GLN A 38 -1.90 0.19 16.94
N SER A 39 -2.46 -0.83 17.61
CA SER A 39 -3.37 -0.66 18.76
C SER A 39 -4.56 0.28 18.51
N VAL A 40 -5.34 -0.02 17.47
CA VAL A 40 -6.60 0.64 17.09
C VAL A 40 -7.72 -0.41 17.19
N SER A 41 -8.87 -0.04 17.76
CA SER A 41 -10.03 -0.94 17.85
C SER A 41 -10.58 -1.26 16.46
N GLY A 42 -11.37 -2.33 16.33
CA GLY A 42 -12.02 -2.67 15.06
C GLY A 42 -12.93 -1.55 14.55
N GLU A 43 -13.69 -0.93 15.45
CA GLU A 43 -14.62 0.16 15.14
C GLU A 43 -13.89 1.44 14.69
N GLU A 44 -12.83 1.82 15.40
CA GLU A 44 -12.02 2.98 15.03
C GLU A 44 -11.36 2.76 13.67
N MET A 45 -10.85 1.55 13.42
CA MET A 45 -10.26 1.18 12.13
C MET A 45 -11.28 1.24 10.99
N ALA A 46 -12.50 0.75 11.20
CA ALA A 46 -13.57 0.84 10.20
C ALA A 46 -13.90 2.31 9.89
N SER A 47 -14.00 3.16 10.91
CA SER A 47 -14.24 4.61 10.75
C SER A 47 -13.14 5.29 9.93
N ILE A 48 -11.87 4.95 10.21
CA ILE A 48 -10.72 5.48 9.46
C ILE A 48 -10.78 5.04 7.99
N PHE A 49 -11.04 3.76 7.73
CA PHE A 49 -11.13 3.30 6.35
C PHE A 49 -12.30 3.92 5.60
N LEU A 50 -13.47 4.06 6.22
CA LEU A 50 -14.61 4.74 5.59
C LEU A 50 -14.26 6.17 5.15
N LYS A 51 -13.51 6.91 5.98
CA LYS A 51 -13.01 8.25 5.64
C LYS A 51 -11.92 8.22 4.56
N ALA A 52 -11.11 7.16 4.53
CA ALA A 52 -10.02 7.01 3.57
C ALA A 52 -10.44 6.48 2.20
N ILE A 53 -11.66 5.94 2.01
CA ILE A 53 -12.09 5.35 0.71
C ILE A 53 -11.92 6.33 -0.46
N ILE A 54 -12.45 7.54 -0.35
CA ILE A 54 -12.37 8.54 -1.43
C ILE A 54 -10.91 8.97 -1.66
N PRO A 55 -10.13 9.35 -0.64
CA PRO A 55 -8.69 9.57 -0.78
C PRO A 55 -7.93 8.42 -1.44
N MET A 56 -8.23 7.16 -1.09
CA MET A 56 -7.58 5.98 -1.68
C MET A 56 -7.90 5.84 -3.17
N GLN A 57 -9.15 6.06 -3.56
CA GLN A 57 -9.56 6.03 -4.97
C GLN A 57 -8.82 7.09 -5.78
N GLU A 58 -8.76 8.32 -5.28
CA GLU A 58 -8.02 9.41 -5.92
C GLU A 58 -6.52 9.11 -5.99
N PHE A 59 -5.94 8.54 -4.93
CA PHE A 59 -4.55 8.11 -4.93
C PHE A 59 -4.26 7.06 -6.02
N VAL A 60 -5.14 6.06 -6.14
CA VAL A 60 -5.04 4.99 -7.16
C VAL A 60 -5.14 5.54 -8.60
N ARG A 61 -5.86 6.64 -8.82
CA ARG A 61 -5.95 7.31 -10.13
C ARG A 61 -4.69 8.10 -10.46
N LYS A 62 -4.06 8.72 -9.46
CA LYS A 62 -2.87 9.55 -9.62
C LYS A 62 -1.58 8.74 -9.70
N HIS A 63 -1.54 7.56 -9.09
CA HIS A 63 -0.33 6.76 -8.96
C HIS A 63 -0.49 5.39 -9.66
N PRO A 64 0.29 5.13 -10.73
CA PRO A 64 0.27 3.82 -11.39
C PRO A 64 0.83 2.74 -10.46
N ALA A 65 0.46 1.49 -10.73
CA ALA A 65 1.08 0.35 -10.07
C ALA A 65 2.53 0.16 -10.57
N PRO A 66 3.40 -0.50 -9.79
CA PRO A 66 3.21 -0.89 -8.39
C PRO A 66 3.42 0.31 -7.46
N PHE A 67 2.76 0.30 -6.30
CA PHE A 67 3.11 1.21 -5.21
C PHE A 67 2.79 0.60 -3.86
N ILE A 68 3.46 1.13 -2.83
CA ILE A 68 3.11 0.92 -1.43
C ILE A 68 2.87 2.29 -0.81
N ALA A 69 1.67 2.48 -0.25
CA ALA A 69 1.27 3.68 0.46
C ALA A 69 0.84 3.35 1.89
N LYS A 70 0.89 4.33 2.77
CA LYS A 70 0.50 4.20 4.18
C LYS A 70 -0.75 5.02 4.46
N ILE A 71 -1.68 4.44 5.22
CA ILE A 71 -2.87 5.09 5.76
C ILE A 71 -2.65 5.30 7.26
N TYR A 72 -2.87 6.52 7.74
CA TYR A 72 -2.70 6.87 9.16
C TYR A 72 -4.04 7.04 9.86
N ARG A 73 -4.02 7.20 11.19
CA ARG A 73 -5.21 7.38 12.04
C ARG A 73 -6.08 8.57 11.66
N ASP A 74 -5.48 9.62 11.14
CA ASP A 74 -6.18 10.81 10.63
C ASP A 74 -6.77 10.59 9.21
N SER A 75 -6.74 9.36 8.70
CA SER A 75 -7.17 8.98 7.34
C SER A 75 -6.31 9.57 6.22
N SER A 76 -5.17 10.19 6.55
CA SER A 76 -4.21 10.66 5.55
C SER A 76 -3.51 9.49 4.86
N ILE A 77 -3.10 9.72 3.62
CA ILE A 77 -2.42 8.73 2.78
C ILE A 77 -1.09 9.31 2.32
N THR A 78 0.00 8.57 2.53
CA THR A 78 1.32 8.97 2.04
C THR A 78 1.96 7.87 1.21
N MET A 79 2.60 8.24 0.10
CA MET A 79 3.45 7.32 -0.64
C MET A 79 4.61 6.84 0.25
N TRP A 80 4.84 5.53 0.30
CA TRP A 80 6.02 4.97 0.95
C TRP A 80 7.06 4.54 -0.09
N LYS A 81 6.63 3.79 -1.11
CA LYS A 81 7.44 3.46 -2.29
C LYS A 81 6.58 3.53 -3.54
N ASP A 82 7.05 4.29 -4.51
CA ASP A 82 6.46 4.40 -5.83
C ASP A 82 6.92 3.26 -6.76
N SER A 83 6.43 3.31 -8.00
CA SER A 83 6.76 2.35 -9.04
C SER A 83 8.24 2.29 -9.34
N GLU A 84 8.91 3.44 -9.45
CA GLU A 84 10.31 3.54 -9.84
C GLU A 84 11.19 2.79 -8.84
N LYS A 85 11.05 3.11 -7.55
CA LYS A 85 11.83 2.47 -6.47
C LYS A 85 11.56 0.97 -6.36
N LEU A 86 10.31 0.54 -6.55
CA LEU A 86 9.96 -0.88 -6.45
C LEU A 86 10.49 -1.70 -7.62
N VAL A 87 10.49 -1.13 -8.83
CA VAL A 87 11.05 -1.78 -10.02
C VAL A 87 12.56 -1.87 -9.91
N GLU A 88 13.23 -0.78 -9.48
CA GLU A 88 14.67 -0.75 -9.26
C GLU A 88 15.11 -1.85 -8.28
N GLU A 89 14.47 -1.92 -7.10
CA GLU A 89 14.76 -2.96 -6.10
C GLU A 89 14.54 -4.38 -6.63
N SER A 90 13.54 -4.59 -7.49
CA SER A 90 13.30 -5.90 -8.09
C SER A 90 14.34 -6.27 -9.15
N GLN A 91 14.98 -5.30 -9.81
CA GLN A 91 15.99 -5.53 -10.84
C GLN A 91 17.37 -5.79 -10.23
N GLN A 92 17.72 -5.12 -9.13
CA GLN A 92 18.98 -5.32 -8.41
C GLN A 92 19.11 -6.70 -7.73
N PHE A 93 18.00 -7.44 -7.62
CA PHE A 93 17.95 -8.77 -7.01
C PHE A 93 17.97 -9.92 -8.05
N LEU A 94 18.12 -9.60 -9.34
CA LEU A 94 18.33 -10.57 -10.43
C LEU A 94 19.80 -10.57 -10.84
#